data_AF-H1VI96-F1
#
_entry.id   AF-H1VI96-F1
#
_cell.length_a   1.000
_cell.length_b   1.000
_cell.length_c   1.000
_cell.angle_alpha   90.00
_cell.angle_beta   90.00
_cell.angle_gamma   90.00
#
_symmetry.space_group_name_H-M   'P 1'
#
loop_
_entity.id
_entity.type
_entity.pdbx_description
1 polymer ?
#
loop_
_entity_poly.entity_id
_entity_poly.type
_entity_poly.pdbx_seq_one_letter_code
_entity_poly.pdbx_strand_id
1 'polypeptide(L)'
;MLLTNVLMRSDFFLCPVNDLGANIFTGLECTRNPVFNPKTYSLPPLFFLPPNMHQTFSFTVAPMQLHTLVLATFASLIAPFGGFFASGLKRTFKIKDFGDSIPGHGGMTDRMDCQFIMGFFTYMYYHSFIALHKVNLGSVMEMAVTGLTVEEQLELVRGMGRYLSNQGVWGEEIIRCLDKAAQAKR
;
A
#
# COMPACT_ATOMS: atom_id res chain seq x y z
N MET A 1 1.18 -19.36 1.05
CA MET A 1 -0.21 -19.62 1.50
C MET A 1 -0.28 -20.17 2.91
N LEU A 2 0.25 -21.36 3.18
CA LEU A 2 0.22 -21.97 4.53
C LEU A 2 0.99 -21.11 5.55
N LEU A 3 2.22 -20.71 5.19
CA LEU A 3 3.02 -19.82 6.04
C LEU A 3 2.30 -18.49 6.32
N THR A 4 1.73 -17.86 5.29
CA THR A 4 0.93 -16.63 5.45
C THR A 4 -0.22 -16.83 6.45
N ASN A 5 -0.94 -17.96 6.38
CA ASN A 5 -2.01 -18.27 7.32
C ASN A 5 -1.52 -18.41 8.77
N VAL A 6 -0.33 -18.97 8.97
CA VAL A 6 0.30 -19.10 10.29
C VAL A 6 0.74 -17.74 10.82
N LEU A 7 1.46 -16.95 10.01
CA LEU A 7 1.99 -15.64 10.42
C LEU A 7 0.88 -14.62 10.71
N MET A 8 -0.25 -14.70 10.01
CA MET A 8 -1.41 -13.84 10.23
C MET A 8 -2.11 -14.06 11.57
N ARG A 9 -1.75 -15.10 12.35
CA ARG A 9 -2.33 -15.35 13.67
C ARG A 9 -1.64 -14.59 14.80
N SER A 10 -0.42 -14.10 14.58
CA SER A 10 0.33 -13.37 15.61
C SER A 10 0.28 -11.88 15.35
N ASP A 11 -0.08 -11.10 16.37
CA ASP A 11 -0.15 -9.65 16.27
C ASP A 11 1.22 -8.97 16.06
N PHE A 12 2.32 -9.64 16.45
CA PHE A 12 3.68 -9.18 16.18
C PHE A 12 3.96 -8.95 14.68
N PHE A 13 3.44 -9.79 13.77
CA PHE A 13 3.63 -9.63 12.32
C PHE A 13 2.61 -8.69 11.66
N LEU A 14 1.58 -8.26 12.40
CA LEU A 14 0.50 -7.42 11.87
C LEU A 14 0.62 -5.97 12.34
N CYS A 15 1.07 -5.77 13.58
CA CYS A 15 1.09 -4.47 14.23
C CYS A 15 2.40 -3.72 13.98
N PRO A 16 2.32 -2.40 13.78
CA PRO A 16 3.53 -1.58 13.63
C PRO A 16 4.32 -1.60 14.94
N VAL A 17 5.62 -1.81 14.82
CA VAL A 17 6.55 -1.76 15.95
C VAL A 17 6.94 -0.30 16.16
N ASN A 18 6.55 0.27 17.30
CA ASN A 18 6.91 1.66 17.66
C ASN A 18 8.14 1.72 18.59
N ASP A 19 8.45 0.61 19.28
CA ASP A 19 9.55 0.53 20.24
C ASP A 19 10.61 -0.48 19.79
N LEU A 20 11.88 -0.08 19.82
CA LEU A 20 13.02 -0.93 19.44
C LEU A 20 13.19 -2.17 20.35
N GLY A 21 12.58 -2.16 21.54
CA GLY A 21 12.59 -3.29 22.48
C GLY A 21 11.46 -4.32 22.27
N ALA A 22 10.56 -4.09 21.31
CA ALA A 22 9.46 -5.01 21.05
C ALA A 22 9.97 -6.33 20.48
N ASN A 23 9.47 -7.44 21.02
CA ASN A 23 9.78 -8.79 20.58
C ASN A 23 8.50 -9.61 20.38
N ILE A 24 8.62 -10.87 19.94
CA ILE A 24 7.47 -11.74 19.68
C ILE A 24 6.61 -11.96 20.94
N PHE A 25 7.17 -11.79 22.14
CA PHE A 25 6.51 -12.01 23.43
C PHE A 25 5.94 -10.73 24.07
N THR A 26 6.24 -9.53 23.55
CA THR A 26 5.77 -8.27 24.16
C THR A 26 4.28 -7.98 23.93
N GLY A 27 3.58 -8.77 23.11
CA GLY A 27 2.12 -8.68 22.95
C GLY A 27 1.65 -7.31 22.45
N LEU A 28 2.07 -6.91 21.25
CA LEU A 28 1.65 -5.65 20.61
C LEU A 28 0.14 -5.64 20.35
N GLU A 29 -0.55 -4.57 20.73
CA GLU A 29 -1.95 -4.35 20.41
C GLU A 29 -2.11 -3.23 19.38
N CYS A 30 -2.86 -3.51 18.31
CA CYS A 30 -3.20 -2.52 17.29
C CYS A 30 -4.52 -2.87 16.58
N THR A 31 -5.11 -1.88 15.90
CA THR A 31 -6.23 -2.15 14.99
C THR A 31 -5.72 -2.89 13.76
N ARG A 32 -6.07 -4.18 13.61
CA ARG A 32 -5.66 -5.00 12.46
C ARG A 32 -6.12 -4.41 11.13
N ASN A 33 -5.25 -4.42 10.13
CA ASN A 33 -5.63 -4.03 8.78
C ASN A 33 -6.64 -5.05 8.21
N PRO A 34 -7.80 -4.62 7.65
CA PRO A 34 -8.81 -5.48 7.03
C PRO A 34 -8.29 -6.38 5.92
N VAL A 35 -7.11 -6.11 5.34
CA VAL A 35 -6.42 -7.00 4.39
C VAL A 35 -6.12 -8.38 5.01
N PHE A 36 -5.99 -8.48 6.33
CA PHE A 36 -5.75 -9.73 7.05
C PHE A 36 -7.04 -10.46 7.46
N ASN A 37 -8.20 -9.81 7.36
CA ASN A 37 -9.47 -10.45 7.71
C ASN A 37 -9.98 -11.29 6.52
N PRO A 38 -10.42 -12.54 6.75
CA PRO A 38 -10.97 -13.38 5.69
C PRO A 38 -12.23 -12.76 5.09
N LYS A 39 -12.29 -12.72 3.76
CA LYS A 39 -13.48 -12.29 3.02
C LYS A 39 -13.97 -13.44 2.15
N THR A 40 -15.28 -13.57 2.04
CA THR A 40 -15.91 -14.56 1.15
C THR A 40 -16.12 -13.92 -0.22
N TYR A 41 -15.51 -14.51 -1.24
CA TYR A 41 -15.64 -14.09 -2.63
C TYR A 41 -16.60 -15.03 -3.35
N SER A 42 -17.64 -14.47 -3.96
CA SER A 42 -18.57 -15.20 -4.82
C SER A 42 -18.21 -14.92 -6.28
N LEU A 43 -17.88 -15.97 -7.03
CA LEU A 43 -17.62 -15.83 -8.46
C LEU A 43 -18.93 -15.90 -9.25
N PRO A 44 -19.07 -15.12 -10.34
CA PRO A 44 -20.17 -15.29 -11.26
C PRO A 44 -20.12 -16.70 -11.89
N PRO A 45 -21.26 -17.23 -12.34
CA PRO A 45 -21.30 -18.53 -13.01
C PRO A 45 -20.34 -18.54 -14.20
N LEU A 46 -19.38 -19.47 -14.15
CA LEU A 46 -18.34 -19.60 -15.17
C LEU A 46 -18.93 -20.25 -16.42
N PHE A 47 -18.88 -19.56 -17.55
CA PHE A 47 -19.47 -20.01 -18.83
C PHE A 47 -18.92 -21.34 -19.34
N PHE A 48 -17.72 -21.73 -18.91
CA PHE A 48 -17.05 -22.97 -19.34
C PHE A 48 -17.42 -24.21 -18.51
N LEU A 49 -18.20 -24.06 -17.42
CA LEU A 49 -18.63 -25.19 -16.62
C LEU A 49 -19.95 -25.78 -17.14
N PRO A 50 -20.12 -27.11 -17.11
CA PRO A 50 -21.33 -27.76 -17.58
C PRO A 50 -22.57 -27.26 -16.81
N PRO A 51 -23.75 -27.21 -17.45
CA PRO A 51 -24.93 -26.53 -16.91
C PRO A 51 -25.48 -27.10 -15.59
N ASN A 52 -25.08 -28.32 -15.25
CA ASN A 52 -25.42 -28.96 -13.97
C ASN A 52 -24.57 -28.43 -12.78
N MET A 53 -23.56 -27.60 -13.06
CA MET A 53 -22.62 -27.01 -12.09
C MET A 53 -22.62 -25.47 -12.20
N HIS A 54 -23.78 -24.86 -12.49
CA HIS A 54 -23.97 -23.40 -12.39
C HIS A 54 -24.13 -22.90 -10.95
N GLN A 55 -23.58 -23.61 -9.96
CA GLN A 55 -23.55 -23.12 -8.59
C GLN A 55 -22.52 -22.00 -8.47
N THR A 56 -22.93 -20.91 -7.82
CA THR A 56 -22.06 -19.80 -7.45
C THR A 56 -20.94 -20.33 -6.56
N PHE A 57 -19.75 -20.49 -7.13
CA PHE A 57 -18.57 -20.89 -6.38
C PHE A 57 -18.22 -19.78 -5.38
N SER A 58 -18.32 -20.09 -4.10
CA SER A 58 -17.90 -19.20 -3.02
C SER A 58 -16.71 -19.79 -2.30
N PHE A 59 -15.70 -18.96 -2.06
CA PHE A 59 -14.53 -19.35 -1.29
C PHE A 59 -14.14 -18.23 -0.33
N THR A 60 -13.65 -18.62 0.84
CA THR A 60 -13.23 -17.68 1.87
C THR A 60 -11.70 -17.63 1.90
N VAL A 61 -11.15 -16.46 1.60
CA VAL A 61 -9.70 -16.23 1.59
C VAL A 61 -9.41 -14.86 2.19
N ALA A 62 -8.30 -14.72 2.89
CA ALA A 62 -7.86 -13.39 3.30
C ALA A 62 -7.20 -12.67 2.12
N PRO A 63 -7.50 -11.38 1.87
CA PRO A 63 -6.88 -10.61 0.79
C PRO A 63 -5.34 -10.68 0.79
N MET A 64 -4.72 -10.71 1.98
CA MET A 64 -3.26 -10.85 2.12
C MET A 64 -2.67 -12.09 1.43
N GLN A 65 -3.42 -13.19 1.41
CA GLN A 65 -2.99 -14.42 0.75
C GLN A 65 -2.88 -14.21 -0.77
N LEU A 66 -3.82 -13.47 -1.36
CA LEU A 66 -3.78 -13.10 -2.78
C LEU A 66 -2.61 -12.16 -3.09
N HIS A 67 -2.36 -11.15 -2.24
CA HIS A 67 -1.18 -10.29 -2.38
C HIS A 67 0.14 -11.08 -2.32
N THR A 68 0.22 -12.06 -1.40
CA THR A 68 1.38 -12.95 -1.31
C THR A 68 1.58 -13.76 -2.59
N LEU A 69 0.48 -14.21 -3.24
CA LEU A 69 0.56 -14.91 -4.52
C LEU A 69 1.15 -14.03 -5.61
N VAL A 70 0.71 -12.77 -5.71
CA VAL A 70 1.21 -11.81 -6.69
C VAL A 70 2.70 -11.55 -6.48
N LEU A 71 3.10 -11.27 -5.23
CA LEU A 71 4.51 -11.04 -4.88
C LEU A 71 5.38 -12.27 -5.16
N ALA A 72 4.90 -13.47 -4.81
CA ALA A 72 5.61 -14.72 -5.09
C ALA A 72 5.76 -14.98 -6.60
N THR A 73 4.72 -14.71 -7.38
CA THR A 73 4.74 -14.88 -8.84
C THR A 73 5.72 -13.90 -9.49
N PHE A 74 5.73 -12.64 -9.05
CA PHE A 74 6.69 -11.65 -9.50
C PHE A 74 8.12 -12.05 -9.13
N ALA A 75 8.33 -12.53 -7.90
CA ALA A 75 9.64 -13.00 -7.43
C ALA A 75 10.17 -14.18 -8.23
N SER A 76 9.31 -15.14 -8.61
CA SER A 76 9.74 -16.30 -9.39
C SER A 76 9.94 -16.01 -10.87
N LEU A 77 9.10 -15.17 -11.47
CA LEU A 77 9.08 -14.99 -12.93
C LEU A 77 9.85 -13.76 -13.39
N ILE A 78 9.74 -12.64 -12.67
CA ILE A 78 10.22 -11.34 -13.17
C ILE A 78 11.55 -10.95 -12.53
N ALA A 79 11.71 -11.14 -11.22
CA ALA A 79 12.92 -10.75 -10.49
C ALA A 79 14.24 -11.35 -11.04
N PRO A 80 14.28 -12.62 -11.51
CA PRO A 80 15.50 -13.19 -12.08
C PRO A 80 16.03 -12.43 -13.31
N PHE A 81 15.17 -11.70 -14.03
CA PHE A 81 15.60 -10.85 -15.14
C PHE A 81 16.48 -9.68 -14.73
N GLY A 82 16.43 -9.24 -13.46
CA GLY A 82 17.40 -8.27 -12.93
C GLY A 82 18.83 -8.77 -12.98
N GLY A 83 19.03 -10.04 -12.59
CA GLY A 83 20.34 -10.69 -12.68
C GLY A 83 20.79 -10.92 -14.13
N PHE A 84 19.85 -11.24 -15.02
CA PHE A 84 20.16 -11.33 -16.45
C PHE A 84 20.58 -9.98 -17.04
N PHE A 85 19.91 -8.89 -16.69
CA PHE A 85 20.26 -7.54 -17.13
C PHE A 85 21.64 -7.12 -16.61
N ALA A 86 21.92 -7.33 -15.32
CA ALA A 86 23.22 -7.05 -14.72
C ALA A 86 24.33 -7.86 -15.41
N SER A 87 24.12 -9.17 -15.62
CA SER A 87 25.06 -10.00 -16.38
C SER A 87 25.25 -9.52 -17.83
N GLY A 88 24.21 -9.04 -18.50
CA GLY A 88 24.30 -8.48 -19.85
C GLY A 88 25.15 -7.22 -19.90
N LEU A 89 24.92 -6.29 -18.96
CA LEU A 89 25.67 -5.04 -18.86
C LEU A 89 27.17 -5.30 -18.63
N LYS A 90 27.50 -6.24 -17.74
CA LYS A 90 28.88 -6.67 -17.47
C LYS A 90 29.62 -7.12 -18.73
N ARG A 91 28.97 -7.94 -19.57
CA ARG A 91 29.54 -8.45 -20.82
C ARG A 91 29.79 -7.34 -21.86
N THR A 92 28.91 -6.35 -21.93
CA THR A 92 29.10 -5.19 -22.82
C THR A 92 30.33 -4.37 -22.45
N PHE A 93 30.59 -4.20 -21.15
CA PHE A 93 31.78 -3.49 -20.67
C PHE A 93 33.03 -4.37 -20.55
N LYS A 94 32.95 -5.67 -20.87
CA LYS A 94 34.04 -6.67 -20.71
C LYS A 94 34.57 -6.78 -19.27
N ILE A 95 33.71 -6.48 -18.29
CA ILE A 95 34.02 -6.59 -16.86
C ILE A 95 33.30 -7.83 -16.31
N LYS A 96 33.96 -8.61 -15.45
CA LYS A 96 33.39 -9.86 -14.91
C LYS A 96 32.49 -9.63 -13.70
N ASP A 97 32.91 -8.74 -12.81
CA ASP A 97 32.26 -8.41 -11.53
C ASP A 97 32.28 -6.89 -11.35
N PHE A 98 31.19 -6.29 -10.83
CA PHE A 98 31.11 -4.82 -10.66
C PHE A 98 32.05 -4.26 -9.58
N GLY A 99 32.67 -5.14 -8.78
CA GLY A 99 33.69 -4.82 -7.80
C GLY A 99 34.09 -6.06 -7.00
N ASP A 100 35.20 -5.97 -6.26
CA ASP A 100 35.70 -7.04 -5.39
C ASP A 100 35.25 -6.80 -3.94
N SER A 101 33.93 -6.76 -3.71
CA SER A 101 33.40 -6.48 -2.36
C SER A 101 33.77 -7.58 -1.33
N ILE A 102 33.92 -8.84 -1.78
CA ILE A 102 34.39 -9.96 -0.96
C ILE A 102 35.36 -10.79 -1.81
N PRO A 103 36.62 -11.01 -1.35
CA PRO A 103 37.60 -11.77 -2.11
C PRO A 103 37.09 -13.20 -2.40
N GLY A 104 37.01 -13.54 -3.70
CA GLY A 104 36.56 -14.85 -4.20
C GLY A 104 35.04 -15.03 -4.33
N HIS A 105 34.22 -14.01 -4.02
CA HIS A 105 32.76 -14.15 -3.92
C HIS A 105 31.94 -13.17 -4.79
N GLY A 106 32.64 -12.35 -5.59
CA GLY A 106 32.06 -11.36 -6.50
C GLY A 106 31.71 -10.02 -5.84
N GLY A 107 31.06 -9.15 -6.59
CA GLY A 107 30.63 -7.83 -6.12
C GLY A 107 29.31 -7.86 -5.36
N MET A 108 29.14 -6.94 -4.40
CA MET A 108 27.86 -6.77 -3.70
C MET A 108 26.71 -6.47 -4.67
N THR A 109 26.99 -5.70 -5.72
CA THR A 109 26.01 -5.35 -6.77
C THR A 109 25.50 -6.58 -7.52
N ASP A 110 26.35 -7.60 -7.72
CA ASP A 110 25.98 -8.86 -8.40
C ASP A 110 25.04 -9.73 -7.55
N ARG A 111 24.93 -9.46 -6.24
CA ARG A 111 24.03 -10.15 -5.32
C ARG A 111 22.74 -9.39 -5.08
N MET A 112 22.77 -8.08 -5.35
CA MET A 112 21.67 -7.16 -5.08
C MET A 112 20.88 -6.78 -6.34
N ASP A 113 21.26 -7.25 -7.52
CA ASP A 113 20.58 -6.95 -8.79
C ASP A 113 19.10 -7.39 -8.80
N CYS A 114 18.82 -8.64 -8.44
CA CYS A 114 17.46 -9.16 -8.30
C CYS A 114 16.76 -8.60 -7.05
N GLN A 115 17.51 -8.37 -5.97
CA GLN A 115 16.97 -7.85 -4.71
C GLN A 115 16.52 -6.39 -4.84
N PHE A 116 17.21 -5.60 -5.65
CA PHE A 116 16.85 -4.21 -5.93
C PHE A 116 15.51 -4.14 -6.69
N ILE A 117 15.36 -4.95 -7.74
CA ILE A 117 14.09 -5.02 -8.49
C ILE A 117 12.96 -5.53 -7.58
N MET A 118 13.22 -6.55 -6.77
CA MET A 118 12.24 -7.06 -5.79
C MET A 118 11.84 -6.02 -4.76
N GLY A 119 12.82 -5.32 -4.18
CA GLY A 119 12.60 -4.30 -3.17
C GLY A 119 11.78 -3.13 -3.73
N PHE A 120 12.16 -2.63 -4.91
CA PHE A 120 11.44 -1.56 -5.59
C PHE A 120 9.98 -1.94 -5.88
N PHE A 121 9.76 -3.12 -6.47
CA PHE A 121 8.41 -3.60 -6.76
C PHE A 121 7.59 -3.79 -5.49
N THR A 122 8.16 -4.42 -4.46
CA THR A 122 7.47 -4.66 -3.18
C THR A 122 7.08 -3.35 -2.50
N TYR A 123 7.97 -2.35 -2.51
CA TYR A 123 7.70 -1.03 -1.97
C TYR A 123 6.52 -0.35 -2.68
N MET A 124 6.57 -0.28 -4.01
CA MET A 124 5.49 0.30 -4.80
C MET A 124 4.18 -0.46 -4.60
N TYR A 125 4.22 -1.79 -4.65
CA TYR A 125 3.05 -2.65 -4.49
C TYR A 125 2.40 -2.47 -3.12
N TYR A 126 3.23 -2.42 -2.07
CA TYR A 126 2.75 -2.17 -0.70
C TYR A 126 2.05 -0.83 -0.61
N HIS A 127 2.67 0.26 -1.06
CA HIS A 127 2.07 1.60 -0.99
C HIS A 127 0.82 1.75 -1.85
N SER A 128 0.76 1.09 -3.01
CA SER A 128 -0.40 1.20 -3.91
C SER A 128 -1.59 0.33 -3.49
N PHE A 129 -1.35 -0.88 -2.97
CA PHE A 129 -2.42 -1.87 -2.80
C PHE A 129 -2.66 -2.33 -1.36
N ILE A 130 -1.67 -2.22 -0.46
CA ILE A 130 -1.74 -2.78 0.90
C ILE A 130 -1.84 -1.67 1.96
N ALA A 131 -1.09 -0.60 1.79
CA ALA A 131 -1.00 0.49 2.74
C ALA A 131 -2.35 1.21 2.89
N LEU A 132 -2.86 1.26 4.12
CA LEU A 132 -4.01 2.08 4.46
C LEU A 132 -3.55 3.49 4.78
N HIS A 133 -3.84 4.42 3.89
CA HIS A 133 -3.65 5.85 4.13
C HIS A 133 -4.79 6.34 5.03
N LYS A 134 -4.65 6.14 6.35
CA LYS A 134 -5.52 6.79 7.33
C LYS A 134 -5.16 8.27 7.35
N VAL A 135 -5.98 9.06 6.67
CA VAL A 135 -5.83 10.52 6.63
C VAL A 135 -6.13 11.06 8.03
N ASN A 136 -5.14 11.66 8.68
CA ASN A 136 -5.31 12.32 9.97
C ASN A 136 -5.69 13.80 9.74
N LEU A 137 -6.49 14.40 10.63
CA LEU A 137 -6.85 15.81 10.55
C LEU A 137 -5.59 16.69 10.48
N GLY A 138 -4.58 16.38 11.28
CA GLY A 138 -3.30 17.09 11.27
C GLY A 138 -2.63 17.06 9.90
N SER A 139 -2.57 15.90 9.23
CA SER A 139 -1.98 15.77 7.90
C SER A 139 -2.75 16.52 6.82
N VAL A 140 -4.09 16.59 6.92
CA VAL A 140 -4.92 17.38 6.00
C VAL A 140 -4.72 18.86 6.24
N MET A 141 -4.67 19.28 7.50
CA MET A 141 -4.43 20.68 7.85
C MET A 141 -3.04 21.12 7.39
N GLU A 142 -2.02 20.31 7.60
CA GLU A 142 -0.67 20.60 7.12
C GLU A 142 -0.65 20.71 5.60
N MET A 143 -1.19 19.72 4.88
CA MET A 143 -1.33 19.76 3.42
C MET A 143 -2.10 21.00 2.96
N ALA A 144 -3.15 21.40 3.69
CA ALA A 144 -3.95 22.57 3.36
C ALA A 144 -3.20 23.89 3.59
N VAL A 145 -2.44 23.99 4.68
CA VAL A 145 -1.73 25.21 5.07
C VAL A 145 -0.47 25.41 4.25
N THR A 146 0.29 24.35 3.99
CA THR A 146 1.57 24.45 3.25
C THR A 146 1.38 24.30 1.74
N GLY A 147 0.33 23.59 1.30
CA GLY A 147 0.15 23.21 -0.10
C GLY A 147 -0.80 24.10 -0.90
N LEU A 148 -1.65 24.91 -0.25
CA LEU A 148 -2.62 25.77 -0.93
C LEU A 148 -2.36 27.26 -0.65
N THR A 149 -2.67 28.09 -1.63
CA THR A 149 -2.71 29.56 -1.49
C THR A 149 -3.85 30.01 -0.58
N VAL A 150 -3.81 31.27 -0.11
CA VAL A 150 -4.84 31.79 0.80
C VAL A 150 -6.23 31.78 0.14
N GLU A 151 -6.30 32.04 -1.16
CA GLU A 151 -7.53 31.99 -1.95
C GLU A 151 -8.10 30.58 -2.02
N GLU A 152 -7.26 29.59 -2.29
CA GLU A 152 -7.64 28.18 -2.36
C GLU A 152 -8.01 27.62 -0.98
N GLN A 153 -7.35 28.08 0.10
CA GLN A 153 -7.73 27.74 1.47
C GLN A 153 -9.14 28.25 1.81
N LEU A 154 -9.49 29.47 1.38
CA LEU A 154 -10.84 30.01 1.57
C LEU A 154 -11.89 29.24 0.75
N GLU A 155 -11.54 28.82 -0.46
CA GLU A 155 -12.42 27.97 -1.28
C GLU A 155 -12.62 26.58 -0.66
N LEU A 156 -11.57 25.97 -0.12
CA LEU A 156 -11.64 24.70 0.62
C LEU A 156 -12.59 24.80 1.81
N VAL A 157 -12.47 25.85 2.64
CA VAL A 157 -13.35 26.07 3.80
C VAL A 157 -14.81 26.25 3.37
N ARG A 158 -15.08 26.98 2.28
CA ARG A 158 -16.43 27.13 1.73
C ARG A 158 -16.98 25.80 1.21
N GLY A 159 -16.18 25.03 0.47
CA GLY A 159 -16.55 23.72 -0.03
C GLY A 159 -16.91 22.74 1.10
N MET A 160 -16.08 22.71 2.14
CA MET A 160 -16.35 21.93 3.35
C MET A 160 -17.62 22.39 4.07
N GLY A 161 -17.86 23.71 4.17
CA GLY A 161 -19.06 24.25 4.79
C GLY A 161 -20.34 23.88 4.05
N ARG A 162 -20.33 23.93 2.72
CA ARG A 162 -21.46 23.45 1.89
C ARG A 162 -21.68 21.95 2.05
N TYR A 163 -20.61 21.17 2.10
CA TYR A 163 -20.69 19.72 2.32
C TYR A 163 -21.35 19.39 3.68
N LEU A 164 -20.94 20.06 4.75
CA LEU A 164 -21.50 19.86 6.10
C LEU A 164 -22.95 20.35 6.22
N SER A 165 -23.33 21.39 5.49
CA SER A 165 -24.72 21.85 5.44
C SER A 165 -25.64 20.88 4.70
N ASN A 166 -25.16 20.27 3.61
CA ASN A 166 -25.88 19.19 2.92
C ASN A 166 -26.08 17.95 3.80
N GLN A 167 -25.20 17.71 4.78
CA GLN A 167 -25.37 16.67 5.80
C GLN A 167 -26.30 17.08 6.95
N GLY A 168 -26.82 18.32 6.95
CA GLY A 168 -27.67 18.86 8.01
C GLY A 168 -26.94 19.28 9.28
N VAL A 169 -25.61 19.32 9.28
CA VAL A 169 -24.80 19.65 10.46
C VAL A 169 -24.66 21.16 10.63
N TRP A 170 -24.49 21.90 9.53
CA TRP A 170 -24.38 23.37 9.54
C TRP A 170 -25.64 24.04 8.96
N GLY A 171 -26.17 25.01 9.70
CA GLY A 171 -27.29 25.84 9.24
C GLY A 171 -26.87 26.81 8.13
N GLU A 172 -27.83 27.24 7.30
CA GLU A 172 -27.56 28.14 6.17
C GLU A 172 -26.97 29.51 6.58
N GLU A 173 -27.17 29.92 7.83
CA GLU A 173 -26.60 31.16 8.37
C GLU A 173 -25.07 31.17 8.35
N ILE A 174 -24.44 30.01 8.60
CA ILE A 174 -22.99 29.86 8.65
C ILE A 174 -22.40 30.02 7.23
N ILE A 175 -23.06 29.47 6.22
CA ILE A 175 -22.64 29.62 4.81
C ILE A 175 -22.73 31.09 4.40
N ARG A 176 -23.84 31.77 4.72
CA ARG A 176 -23.99 33.20 4.44
C ARG A 176 -22.94 34.05 5.14
N CYS A 177 -22.52 33.67 6.35
CA CYS A 177 -21.44 34.34 7.07
C CYS A 177 -20.09 34.18 6.36
N LEU A 178 -19.75 32.95 5.94
CA LEU A 178 -18.53 32.65 5.19
C LEU A 178 -18.47 33.37 3.84
N ASP A 179 -19.59 33.46 3.13
CA ASP A 179 -19.66 34.15 1.84
C ASP A 179 -19.45 35.68 2.01
N LYS A 180 -20.05 36.27 3.04
CA LYS A 180 -19.83 37.69 3.38
C LYS A 180 -18.39 37.97 3.80
N ALA A 181 -17.82 37.15 4.66
CA ALA A 181 -16.46 37.35 5.18
C ALA A 181 -15.39 37.35 4.08
N ALA A 182 -15.57 36.56 3.03
CA ALA A 182 -14.64 36.50 1.92
C ALA A 182 -14.92 37.52 0.80
N GLN A 183 -16.11 38.15 0.76
CA GLN A 183 -16.35 39.34 -0.07
C GLN A 183 -15.74 40.62 0.55
N ALA A 184 -15.67 40.70 1.88
CA ALA A 184 -15.13 41.85 2.60
C ALA A 184 -13.61 42.07 2.43
N LYS A 185 -12.90 41.12 1.80
CA LYS A 185 -11.45 41.15 1.60
C LYS A 185 -11.02 41.37 0.14
N ARG A 186 -11.98 41.54 -0.78
CA ARG A 186 -11.77 42.04 -2.14
C ARG A 186 -11.94 43.56 -2.16
#